data_AF-A0A3N5RBV5-F1
#
_entry.id   AF-A0A3N5RBV5-F1
#
_cell.length_a   1.000
_cell.length_b   1.000
_cell.length_c   1.000
_cell.angle_alpha   90.00
_cell.angle_beta   90.00
_cell.angle_gamma   90.00
#
_symmetry.space_group_name_H-M   'P 1'
#
loop_
_entity.id
_entity.type
_entity.pdbx_description
1 polymer ?
#
loop_
_entity_poly.entity_id
_entity_poly.type
_entity_poly.pdbx_seq_one_letter_code
_entity_poly.pdbx_strand_id
1 'polypeptide(L)' 'NVDTTAHTVTSDAQYNDQISGPFNSIESTGLILPQNTFEFTFTMDGEYPYHCEPHPWMTGKVTIVKSFA' A
#
# COMPACT_ATOMS: atom_id res chain seq x y z
N ASN A 1 -2.91 -11.26 1.59
CA ASN A 1 -3.49 -11.65 0.29
C ASN A 1 -4.26 -12.94 0.50
N VAL A 2 -5.59 -12.90 0.36
CA VAL A 2 -6.48 -14.06 0.52
C VAL A 2 -6.92 -14.67 -0.82
N ASP A 3 -6.40 -14.15 -1.94
CA ASP A 3 -6.55 -14.72 -3.28
C ASP A 3 -5.44 -15.76 -3.55
N THR A 4 -5.64 -16.56 -4.59
CA THR A 4 -4.66 -17.48 -5.18
C THR A 4 -3.69 -16.80 -6.16
N THR A 5 -4.02 -15.59 -6.62
CA THR A 5 -3.17 -14.77 -7.51
C THR A 5 -2.24 -13.87 -6.69
N ALA A 6 -1.01 -13.65 -7.15
CA ALA A 6 -0.10 -12.67 -6.53
C ALA A 6 -0.54 -11.22 -6.83
N HIS A 7 -0.40 -10.34 -5.83
CA HIS A 7 -0.79 -8.93 -5.94
C HIS A 7 0.32 -8.01 -5.42
N THR A 8 0.18 -6.71 -5.64
CA THR A 8 1.06 -5.67 -5.08
C THR A 8 0.25 -4.54 -4.48
N VAL A 9 0.93 -3.68 -3.74
CA VAL A 9 0.48 -2.34 -3.39
C VAL A 9 1.50 -1.38 -3.96
N THR A 10 1.10 -0.47 -4.85
CA THR A 10 1.96 0.55 -5.45
C THR A 10 1.30 1.91 -5.30
N SER A 11 1.99 2.88 -4.69
CA SER A 11 1.46 4.24 -4.50
C SER A 11 1.31 5.00 -5.81
N ASP A 12 0.16 5.64 -6.01
CA ASP A 12 -0.09 6.55 -7.14
C ASP A 12 0.39 7.99 -6.87
N ALA A 13 0.74 8.29 -5.62
CA ALA A 13 1.13 9.63 -5.17
C ALA A 13 2.64 9.76 -4.91
N GLN A 14 3.44 8.72 -5.25
CA GLN A 14 4.87 8.64 -4.92
C GLN A 14 5.15 8.94 -3.44
N TYR A 15 4.26 8.48 -2.55
CA TYR A 15 4.38 8.76 -1.13
C TYR A 15 5.54 7.98 -0.50
N ASN A 16 6.37 8.69 0.26
CA ASN A 16 7.48 8.14 1.04
C ASN A 16 7.30 8.50 2.52
N ASP A 17 6.95 7.51 3.32
CA ASP A 17 6.79 7.63 4.77
C ASP A 17 8.15 7.69 5.48
N GLN A 18 8.20 8.35 6.63
CA GLN A 18 9.43 8.52 7.42
C GLN A 18 9.93 7.22 8.06
N ILE A 19 9.04 6.25 8.30
CA ILE A 19 9.33 4.96 8.94
C ILE A 19 9.33 3.85 7.91
N SER A 20 8.24 3.72 7.14
CA SER A 20 8.06 2.60 6.21
C SER A 20 8.65 2.84 4.82
N GLY A 21 9.13 4.05 4.51
CA GLY A 21 9.64 4.38 3.19
C GLY A 21 8.51 4.45 2.14
N PRO A 22 8.76 4.07 0.87
CA PRO A 22 7.75 4.18 -0.17
C PRO A 22 6.57 3.26 0.13
N PHE A 23 5.34 3.73 -0.09
CA PHE A 23 4.12 2.89 -0.02
C PHE A 23 4.05 1.97 -1.24
N ASN A 24 5.00 1.03 -1.30
CA ASN A 24 5.27 0.15 -2.41
C ASN A 24 5.72 -1.22 -1.90
N SER A 25 4.88 -2.24 -2.11
CA SER A 25 5.22 -3.61 -1.72
C SER A 25 6.36 -4.17 -2.56
N ILE A 26 6.49 -3.80 -3.84
CA ILE A 26 7.53 -4.32 -4.76
C ILE A 26 8.93 -3.96 -4.24
N GLU A 27 9.11 -2.74 -3.75
CA GLU A 27 10.39 -2.25 -3.24
C GLU A 27 10.74 -2.78 -1.85
N SER A 28 9.74 -3.14 -1.04
CA SER A 28 9.93 -3.55 0.36
C SER A 28 9.89 -5.07 0.56
N THR A 29 8.88 -5.75 0.03
CA THR A 29 8.60 -7.18 0.26
C THR A 29 8.47 -7.99 -1.03
N GLY A 30 8.41 -7.33 -2.20
CA GLY A 30 8.14 -7.94 -3.49
C GLY A 30 6.65 -8.12 -3.79
N LEU A 31 6.34 -9.20 -4.51
CA LEU A 31 4.96 -9.64 -4.75
C LEU A 31 4.34 -10.18 -3.46
N ILE A 32 3.10 -9.79 -3.18
CA ILE A 32 2.32 -10.32 -2.07
C ILE A 32 1.68 -11.63 -2.54
N LEU A 33 2.39 -12.73 -2.32
CA LEU A 33 1.93 -14.09 -2.65
C LEU A 33 0.67 -14.49 -1.85
N PRO A 34 -0.07 -15.53 -2.28
CA PRO A 34 -1.17 -16.08 -1.51
C PRO A 34 -0.78 -16.35 -0.06
N GLN A 35 -1.67 -16.02 0.88
CA GLN A 35 -1.47 -16.14 2.33
C GLN A 35 -0.40 -15.23 2.95
N ASN A 36 0.33 -14.43 2.17
CA ASN A 36 1.29 -13.45 2.71
C ASN A 36 0.65 -12.08 2.98
N THR A 37 1.34 -11.25 3.75
CA THR A 37 0.93 -9.89 4.10
C THR A 37 1.97 -8.86 3.69
N PHE A 38 1.52 -7.62 3.51
CA PHE A 38 2.34 -6.42 3.42
C PHE A 38 1.86 -5.46 4.49
N GLU A 39 2.78 -4.87 5.25
CA GLU A 39 2.49 -3.95 6.35
C GLU A 39 3.13 -2.60 6.06
N PHE A 40 2.42 -1.53 6.42
CA PHE A 40 2.88 -0.16 6.18
C PHE A 40 2.35 0.78 7.27
N THR A 41 3.19 1.68 7.76
CA THR A 41 2.82 2.72 8.72
C THR A 41 2.70 4.06 8.00
N PHE A 42 1.58 4.76 8.19
CA PHE A 42 1.41 6.14 7.74
C PHE A 42 1.65 7.10 8.91
N THR A 43 2.62 8.00 8.78
CA THR A 43 2.98 8.96 9.83
C THR A 43 2.34 10.34 9.64
N MET A 44 1.68 10.59 8.51
CA MET A 44 1.03 11.86 8.22
C MET A 44 -0.46 11.69 7.90
N ASP A 45 -1.25 12.73 8.16
CA ASP A 45 -2.61 12.83 7.66
C ASP A 45 -2.61 13.10 6.15
N GLY A 46 -3.56 12.51 5.44
CA GLY A 46 -3.62 12.60 3.98
C GLY A 46 -4.42 11.49 3.32
N GLU A 47 -4.44 11.54 1.99
CA GLU A 47 -5.02 10.51 1.14
C GLU A 47 -3.92 9.81 0.35
N TYR A 48 -3.93 8.47 0.37
CA TYR A 48 -2.91 7.62 -0.20
C TYR A 48 -3.57 6.67 -1.21
N PRO A 49 -3.78 7.13 -2.46
CA PRO A 49 -4.22 6.25 -3.54
C PRO A 49 -3.13 5.25 -3.90
N TYR A 50 -3.55 4.03 -4.21
CA TYR A 50 -2.67 2.95 -4.61
C TYR A 50 -3.38 2.02 -5.60
N HIS A 51 -2.57 1.28 -6.35
CA HIS A 51 -3.05 0.23 -7.24
C HIS A 51 -2.22 -1.06 -7.08
N CYS A 52 -2.69 -2.11 -7.73
CA CYS A 52 -1.93 -3.34 -7.96
C CYS A 52 -1.28 -3.28 -9.34
N GLU A 53 0.05 -3.30 -9.42
CA GLU A 53 0.83 -3.14 -10.66
C GLU A 53 0.45 -4.16 -11.76
N PRO A 54 0.38 -5.48 -11.49
CA PRO A 54 -0.04 -6.44 -12.52
C PRO A 54 -1.52 -6.36 -12.88
N HIS A 55 -2.33 -5.69 -12.05
CA HIS A 55 -3.78 -5.56 -12.23
C HIS A 55 -4.21 -4.08 -12.04
N PRO A 56 -3.82 -3.14 -12.94
CA PRO A 56 -3.92 -1.70 -12.67
C PRO A 56 -5.33 -1.17 -12.41
N TRP A 57 -6.36 -1.92 -12.78
CA TRP A 57 -7.77 -1.62 -12.49
C TRP A 57 -8.14 -1.86 -11.01
N MET A 58 -7.32 -2.58 -10.24
CA MET A 58 -7.50 -2.77 -8.81
C MET A 58 -6.93 -1.58 -8.05
N THR A 59 -7.76 -0.54 -7.90
CA THR A 59 -7.40 0.69 -7.21
C THR A 59 -7.99 0.74 -5.80
N GLY A 60 -7.28 1.34 -4.86
CA GLY A 60 -7.74 1.64 -3.52
C GLY A 60 -7.23 2.99 -3.03
N LYS A 61 -7.75 3.45 -1.89
CA LYS A 61 -7.28 4.67 -1.23
C LYS A 61 -7.35 4.50 0.28
N VAL A 62 -6.25 4.82 0.97
CA VAL A 62 -6.24 4.95 2.43
C VAL A 62 -6.33 6.42 2.80
N THR A 63 -7.26 6.79 3.67
CA THR A 63 -7.37 8.16 4.19
C THR A 63 -7.00 8.15 5.67
N ILE A 64 -5.95 8.88 6.03
CA ILE A 64 -5.51 9.07 7.40
C ILE A 64 -6.02 10.41 7.88
N VAL A 65 -6.85 10.38 8.93
CA VAL A 65 -7.37 11.57 9.58
C VAL A 65 -6.91 11.61 11.03
N LYS A 66 -6.63 12.81 11.53
CA LYS A 66 -6.40 13.02 12.97
C LYS A 66 -7.67 12.61 13.71
N SER A 67 -7.53 11.67 14.64
CA SER A 67 -8.59 11.35 15.60
C SER A 67 -8.42 12.27 16.80
N PHE A 68 -9.34 13.21 16.96
CA PHE A 68 -9.43 14.04 18.16
C PHE A 68 -10.48 13.40 19.06
N ALA A 69 -10.03 12.65 20.06
CA ALA A 69 -10.87 12.20 21.17
C ALA A 69 -11.02 13.31 22.22
#